data_AF-A0A1X2IRK6-F1
#
_entry.id   AF-A0A1X2IRK6-F1
#
_cell.length_a   1.000
_cell.length_b   1.000
_cell.length_c   1.000
_cell.angle_alpha   90.00
_cell.angle_beta   90.00
_cell.angle_gamma   90.00
#
_symmetry.space_group_name_H-M   'P 1'
#
loop_
_entity.id
_entity.type
_entity.pdbx_description
1 polymer ?
#
loop_
_entity_poly.entity_id
_entity_poly.type
_entity_poly.pdbx_seq_one_letter_code
_entity_poly.pdbx_strand_id
1 'polypeptide(L)' 'MNRGPIVLSIDEAEYLLDQLPPPDKDEEPLVTKLRARFQELLAELRKGAEGTAA' A
#
# COMPACT_ATOMS: atom_id res chain seq x y z
N MET A 1 -14.70 11.42 14.27
CA MET A 1 -14.59 9.97 14.50
C MET A 1 -13.13 9.65 14.74
N ASN A 2 -12.72 9.35 15.98
CA ASN A 2 -11.36 8.86 16.26
C ASN A 2 -11.34 7.35 16.04
N ARG A 3 -11.16 6.94 14.79
CA ARG A 3 -10.78 5.55 14.50
C ARG A 3 -9.31 5.43 14.90
N GLY A 4 -9.00 4.53 15.82
CA GLY A 4 -7.62 4.28 16.25
C GLY A 4 -6.74 3.85 15.07
N PRO A 5 -5.43 3.69 15.31
CA PRO A 5 -4.50 3.28 14.25
C PRO A 5 -4.95 1.96 13.62
N ILE A 6 -4.93 1.91 12.29
CA ILE A 6 -5.19 0.68 11.54
C ILE A 6 -3.88 -0.10 11.50
N VAL A 7 -3.90 -1.33 11.98
CA VAL A 7 -2.79 -2.29 11.85
C VAL A 7 -3.18 -3.28 10.77
N LEU A 8 -2.36 -3.39 9.73
CA LEU A 8 -2.57 -4.30 8.60
C LEU A 8 -1.34 -5.18 8.43
N SER A 9 -1.54 -6.45 8.06
CA SER A 9 -0.47 -7.26 7.47
C SER A 9 -0.11 -6.75 6.07
N ILE A 10 1.03 -7.21 5.54
CA ILE A 10 1.44 -6.88 4.16
C ILE A 10 0.38 -7.40 3.17
N ASP A 11 -0.11 -8.63 3.35
CA ASP A 11 -1.15 -9.22 2.49
C ASP A 11 -2.45 -8.41 2.53
N GLU A 12 -2.88 -7.95 3.70
CA GLU A 12 -4.10 -7.14 3.85
C GLU A 12 -3.95 -5.76 3.18
N ALA A 13 -2.77 -5.14 3.33
CA ALA A 13 -2.48 -3.86 2.70
C ALA A 13 -2.46 -3.97 1.16
N GLU A 14 -1.82 -5.00 0.62
CA GLU A 14 -1.81 -5.31 -0.81
C GLU A 14 -3.24 -5.59 -1.33
N TYR A 15 -4.01 -6.42 -0.62
CA TYR A 15 -5.39 -6.74 -0.97
C TYR A 15 -6.31 -5.50 -1.03
N LEU A 16 -6.13 -4.54 -0.11
CA LEU A 16 -6.89 -3.29 -0.15
C LEU A 16 -6.46 -2.38 -1.31
N LEU A 17 -5.17 -2.40 -1.65
CA LEU A 17 -4.61 -1.59 -2.72
C LEU A 17 -5.06 -2.09 -4.10
N ASP A 18 -5.14 -3.41 -4.28
CA ASP A 18 -5.60 -4.07 -5.51
C ASP A 18 -7.08 -3.83 -5.82
N GLN A 19 -7.87 -3.45 -4.80
CA GLN A 19 -9.27 -3.08 -4.99
C GLN A 19 -9.47 -1.66 -5.51
N LEU A 20 -8.42 -0.82 -5.48
CA LEU A 20 -8.52 0.53 -6.02
C LEU A 20 -8.58 0.48 -7.55
N PRO A 21 -9.49 1.24 -8.17
CA PRO A 21 -9.48 1.36 -9.62
C PRO A 21 -8.16 1.99 -10.10
N PRO A 22 -7.79 1.80 -11.37
CA PRO A 22 -6.68 2.53 -11.97
C PRO A 22 -6.84 4.05 -11.76
N PRO A 23 -5.74 4.80 -11.60
CA PRO A 23 -5.78 6.26 -11.48
C PRO A 23 -6.61 6.90 -12.58
N ASP A 24 -7.58 7.73 -12.20
CA ASP A 24 -8.37 8.53 -13.14
C ASP A 24 -7.50 9.67 -13.72
N LYS A 25 -7.82 10.14 -14.92
CA LYS A 25 -7.19 11.32 -15.55
C LYS A 25 -7.41 12.60 -14.76
N ASP A 26 -8.51 12.68 -14.01
CA ASP A 26 -8.86 13.85 -13.20
C ASP A 26 -8.41 13.70 -11.73
N GLU A 27 -7.67 12.63 -11.42
CA GLU A 27 -7.18 12.34 -10.09
C GLU A 27 -6.08 13.33 -9.65
N GLU A 28 -6.16 13.77 -8.40
CA GLU A 28 -5.14 14.65 -7.84
C GLU A 28 -3.74 14.00 -7.93
N PRO A 29 -2.73 14.69 -8.53
CA PRO A 29 -1.41 14.11 -8.76
C PRO A 29 -0.73 13.59 -7.49
N LEU A 30 -1.02 14.20 -6.34
CA LEU A 30 -0.53 13.76 -5.04
C LEU A 30 -1.04 12.37 -4.66
N VAL A 31 -2.31 12.07 -4.95
CA VAL A 31 -2.94 10.80 -4.57
C VAL A 31 -2.44 9.68 -5.49
N THR A 32 -2.25 9.95 -6.79
CA THR A 32 -1.57 9.02 -7.71
C THR A 32 -0.15 8.71 -7.24
N LYS A 33 0.61 9.75 -6.86
CA LYS A 33 1.97 9.58 -6.32
C LYS A 33 1.99 8.79 -5.02
N LEU A 34 1.03 9.02 -4.14
CA LEU A 34 0.94 8.31 -2.85
C LEU A 34 0.63 6.83 -3.05
N ARG A 35 -0.28 6.48 -3.97
CA ARG A 35 -0.53 5.08 -4.35
C ARG A 35 0.72 4.38 -4.85
N ALA A 36 1.43 4.98 -5.80
CA ALA A 36 2.67 4.42 -6.34
C ALA A 36 3.72 4.21 -5.22
N ARG A 37 3.90 5.21 -4.35
CA ARG A 37 4.82 5.09 -3.22
C ARG A 37 4.42 4.02 -2.22
N PHE A 38 3.12 3.82 -2.00
CA PHE A 38 2.65 2.78 -1.11
C PHE A 38 2.88 1.38 -1.71
N GLN A 39 2.64 1.20 -3.01
CA GLN A 39 2.97 -0.04 -3.72
C GLN A 39 4.48 -0.36 -3.63
N GLU A 40 5.34 0.62 -3.88
CA GLU A 40 6.80 0.47 -3.77
C GLU A 40 7.20 0.06 -2.34
N LEU A 41 6.65 0.72 -1.32
CA LEU A 41 6.94 0.40 0.08
C LEU A 41 6.55 -1.03 0.44
N LEU A 42 5.34 -1.47 0.07
CA LEU A 42 4.87 -2.83 0.35
C LEU A 42 5.77 -3.88 -0.33
N ALA A 43 6.18 -3.63 -1.57
CA ALA A 43 7.10 -4.52 -2.28
C ALA A 43 8.47 -4.63 -1.60
N GLU A 44 9.03 -3.51 -1.12
CA GLU A 44 10.30 -3.51 -0.38
C GLU A 44 10.18 -4.20 0.99
N LEU A 45 9.06 -4.00 1.70
CA LEU A 45 8.79 -4.69 2.96
C LEU A 45 8.67 -6.20 2.77
N ARG A 46 8.00 -6.65 1.70
CA ARG A 46 7.89 -8.07 1.37
C ARG A 46 9.25 -8.71 1.09
N LYS A 47 10.07 -8.07 0.25
CA LYS A 47 11.46 -8.49 0.00
C LYS A 47 12.29 -8.57 1.28
N GLY A 48 12.13 -7.59 2.17
CA GLY A 48 12.83 -7.55 3.46
C GLY A 48 12.38 -8.66 4.42
N ALA A 49 11.09 -8.98 4.44
CA ALA A 49 10.51 -10.03 5.28
C ALA A 49 10.88 -11.45 4.81
N GLU A 50 10.99 -11.67 3.50
CA GLU A 50 11.43 -12.94 2.93
C GLU A 50 12.88 -13.30 3.29
N GLY A 51 13.70 -12.31 3.68
CA GLY A 51 15.11 -12.49 4.08
C GLY A 51 15.36 -12.81 5.55
N THR A 52 14.33 -12.78 6.41
CA THR A 52 14.48 -12.97 7.87
C THR A 52 13.97 -14.31 8.39
N ALA A 53 13.52 -15.21 7.52
CA ALA A 53 13.20 -16.58 7.88
C ALA A 53 14.51 -17.38 8.08
N ALA A 54 15.13 -17.22 9.25
CA ALA A 54 16.20 -18.07 9.77
C ALA A 54 15.71 -18.83 11.00
#